data_AF-F2UL27-F1
#
_entry.id   AF-F2UL27-F1
#
_cell.length_a   1.000
_cell.length_b   1.000
_cell.length_c   1.000
_cell.angle_alpha   90.00
_cell.angle_beta   90.00
_cell.angle_gamma   90.00
#
_symmetry.space_group_name_H-M   'P 1'
#
loop_
_entity.id
_entity.type
_entity.pdbx_description
1 polymer ?
#
loop_
_entity_poly.entity_id
_entity_poly.type
_entity_poly.pdbx_seq_one_letter_code
_entity_poly.pdbx_strand_id
1 'polypeptide(L)'
;MANALLLREGAKTDKLLPYEANSEEEFRAYLLPGIEHLRDLVLNDGPLDEIRDCVHFLKRACDVMIQMPLSTKEMADVLLFLWELVLCRPPDRFFCNEPLLALHAWLRRAACMLEPGDVQLPWRPAYKVWKLVKWVPSRLSGNLVNTAVLEQVITYANRFFTPGSDAEVMAELRPYLCGTDTSLEYACTTLFFFMPSRPHAWYAAGVDCVPWRHEMAQVWEHARRHISSKSACMATLARAIRIGIGRVDLADMRPVIFKQVLRYVRLNPNEPPGRDQSPMFHLSESRAFVWLCLPNDDEFWAFVDDLVHVLEPELHPSNAGHQQQLCANFVSAVIQGFLARRESEMDPRTTIPEHARTP
;
A
#
# COMPACT_ATOMS: atom_id res chain seq x y z
N MET A 1 5.12 -11.75 8.29
CA MET A 1 5.16 -11.09 9.62
C MET A 1 6.57 -10.91 10.21
N ALA A 2 7.50 -11.88 10.11
CA ALA A 2 8.81 -11.89 10.80
C ALA A 2 9.51 -10.52 11.01
N ASN A 3 9.73 -9.72 9.96
CA ASN A 3 10.43 -8.42 10.08
C ASN A 3 9.72 -7.39 10.98
N ALA A 4 8.42 -7.52 11.25
CA ALA A 4 7.69 -6.62 12.13
C ALA A 4 7.82 -6.99 13.62
N LEU A 5 8.18 -8.25 13.93
CA LEU A 5 8.52 -8.68 15.29
C LEU A 5 9.97 -8.26 15.62
N LEU A 6 10.90 -8.47 14.69
CA LEU A 6 12.30 -8.02 14.76
C LEU A 6 12.50 -6.49 14.81
N LEU A 7 11.42 -5.70 14.71
CA LEU A 7 11.41 -4.24 14.87
C LEU A 7 10.72 -3.77 16.17
N ARG A 8 10.27 -4.71 17.03
CA ARG A 8 9.72 -4.43 18.37
C ARG A 8 10.42 -5.23 19.46
N GLU A 9 10.74 -6.49 19.20
CA GLU A 9 11.81 -7.18 19.90
C GLU A 9 13.13 -6.67 19.31
N GLY A 10 13.85 -5.83 20.06
CA GLY A 10 15.13 -5.26 19.62
C GLY A 10 16.06 -6.34 19.11
N ALA A 11 16.53 -6.18 17.88
CA ALA A 11 17.30 -7.22 17.20
C ALA A 11 18.57 -7.54 18.01
N LYS A 12 18.72 -8.80 18.45
CA LYS A 12 19.83 -9.32 19.27
C LYS A 12 21.13 -9.43 18.46
N THR A 13 21.61 -8.28 17.99
CA THR A 13 22.77 -8.09 17.10
C THR A 13 23.68 -7.00 17.66
N ASP A 14 23.81 -6.97 18.99
CA ASP A 14 24.51 -5.96 19.81
C ASP A 14 26.05 -6.02 19.69
N LYS A 15 26.58 -6.35 18.50
CA LYS A 15 27.99 -6.72 18.25
C LYS A 15 28.53 -6.39 16.84
N LEU A 16 27.80 -5.66 15.99
CA LEU A 16 28.15 -5.51 14.56
C LEU A 16 28.01 -4.08 13.98
N LEU A 17 27.94 -3.04 14.81
CA LEU A 17 27.92 -1.65 14.34
C LEU A 17 29.11 -0.85 14.91
N PRO A 18 29.72 0.07 14.12
CA PRO A 18 30.99 0.73 14.47
C PRO A 18 30.85 1.89 15.48
N TYR A 19 29.66 2.12 16.03
CA TYR A 19 29.44 2.96 17.20
C TYR A 19 28.27 2.37 17.99
N GLU A 20 28.58 1.85 19.18
CA GLU A 20 27.59 1.38 20.14
C GLU A 20 27.11 2.60 20.93
N ALA A 21 25.91 3.11 20.63
CA ALA A 21 25.27 4.12 21.48
C ALA A 21 24.71 3.40 22.72
N ASN A 22 25.36 3.60 23.86
CA ASN A 22 25.13 2.84 25.09
C ASN A 22 23.90 3.32 25.88
N SER A 23 23.31 4.46 25.49
CA SER A 23 22.10 5.00 26.09
C SER A 23 21.21 5.75 25.09
N GLU A 24 19.93 5.93 25.44
CA GLU A 24 18.98 6.75 24.67
C GLU A 24 19.40 8.22 24.63
N GLU A 25 20.10 8.69 25.66
CA GLU A 25 20.65 10.04 25.78
C GLU A 25 21.83 10.24 24.83
N GLU A 26 22.74 9.27 24.72
CA GLU A 26 23.86 9.28 23.75
C GLU A 26 23.32 9.24 22.31
N PHE A 27 22.31 8.41 22.04
CA PHE A 27 21.68 8.38 20.72
C PHE A 27 20.94 9.68 20.36
N ARG A 28 20.22 10.31 21.32
CA ARG A 28 19.63 11.65 21.12
C ARG A 28 20.69 12.71 20.87
N ALA A 29 21.78 12.71 21.64
CA ALA A 29 22.89 13.64 21.49
C ALA A 29 23.63 13.48 20.15
N TYR A 30 23.61 12.29 19.55
CA TYR A 30 24.07 12.05 18.18
C TYR A 30 23.07 12.55 17.13
N LEU A 31 21.78 12.21 17.27
CA LEU A 31 20.76 12.47 16.25
C LEU A 31 20.30 13.93 16.17
N LEU A 32 20.06 14.59 17.32
CA LEU A 32 19.46 15.92 17.37
C LEU A 32 20.31 17.01 16.67
N PRO A 33 21.65 17.11 16.87
CA PRO A 33 22.47 18.08 16.16
C PRO A 33 22.45 17.88 14.64
N GLY A 34 22.30 16.64 14.15
CA GLY A 34 22.14 16.36 12.72
C GLY A 34 20.80 16.83 12.15
N ILE A 35 19.73 16.80 12.95
CA ILE A 35 18.41 17.36 12.58
C ILE A 35 18.46 18.89 12.61
N GLU A 36 19.07 19.48 13.65
CA GLU A 36 19.18 20.93 13.82
C GLU A 36 20.08 21.55 12.74
N HIS A 37 21.26 20.99 12.49
CA HIS A 37 22.13 21.43 11.39
C HIS A 37 21.45 21.32 10.02
N LEU A 38 20.74 20.22 9.75
CA LEU A 38 19.98 20.07 8.52
C LEU A 38 18.84 21.11 8.42
N ARG A 39 18.14 21.41 9.52
CA ARG A 39 17.13 22.47 9.58
C ARG A 39 17.74 23.84 9.27
N ASP A 40 18.87 24.17 9.86
CA ASP A 40 19.55 25.45 9.65
C ASP A 40 20.05 25.60 8.21
N LEU A 41 20.64 24.56 7.61
CA LEU A 41 20.99 24.56 6.20
C LEU A 41 19.76 24.75 5.31
N VAL A 42 18.65 24.09 5.63
CA VAL A 42 17.38 24.14 4.88
C VAL A 42 16.67 25.49 5.02
N LEU A 43 16.84 26.20 6.14
CA LEU A 43 16.30 27.55 6.37
C LEU A 43 17.16 28.65 5.72
N ASN A 44 18.48 28.50 5.68
CA ASN A 44 19.41 29.50 5.16
C ASN A 44 19.79 29.28 3.67
N ASP A 45 19.09 28.38 2.95
CA ASP A 45 19.38 27.97 1.57
C ASP A 45 20.87 27.56 1.36
N GLY A 46 21.37 26.75 2.31
CA GLY A 46 22.74 26.24 2.34
C GLY A 46 23.11 25.28 1.19
N PRO A 47 24.40 24.91 1.06
CA PRO A 47 24.88 24.15 -0.09
C PRO A 47 24.28 22.74 -0.16
N LEU A 48 23.86 22.35 -1.37
CA LEU A 48 23.11 21.12 -1.61
C LEU A 48 23.85 19.85 -1.18
N ASP A 49 25.19 19.83 -1.27
CA ASP A 49 26.02 18.70 -0.84
C ASP A 49 25.96 18.47 0.68
N GLU A 50 26.03 19.52 1.50
CA GLU A 50 25.93 19.41 2.97
C GLU A 50 24.53 18.93 3.39
N ILE A 51 23.49 19.45 2.74
CA ILE A 51 22.09 19.03 2.97
C ILE A 51 21.93 17.55 2.57
N ARG A 52 22.51 17.11 1.45
CA ARG A 52 22.50 15.69 1.02
C ARG A 52 23.25 14.80 2.02
N ASP A 53 24.39 15.24 2.53
CA ASP A 53 25.21 14.43 3.44
C ASP A 53 24.56 14.32 4.83
N CYS A 54 23.88 15.37 5.30
CA CYS A 54 22.99 15.32 6.46
C CYS A 54 21.78 14.40 6.25
N VAL A 55 21.22 14.35 5.04
CA VAL A 55 20.16 13.40 4.67
C VAL A 55 20.69 11.95 4.64
N HIS A 56 21.92 11.72 4.14
CA HIS A 56 22.60 10.42 4.24
C HIS A 56 22.89 10.02 5.69
N PHE A 57 23.14 10.97 6.57
CA PHE A 57 23.22 10.76 8.02
C PHE A 57 21.86 10.33 8.58
N LEU A 58 20.76 11.05 8.31
CA LEU A 58 19.42 10.66 8.79
C LEU A 58 18.94 9.32 8.25
N LYS A 59 19.35 8.92 7.03
CA LYS A 59 19.10 7.55 6.53
C LYS A 59 19.89 6.52 7.35
N ARG A 60 21.20 6.71 7.53
CA ARG A 60 22.06 5.78 8.31
C ARG A 60 21.61 5.67 9.75
N ALA A 61 21.24 6.78 10.38
CA ALA A 61 20.59 6.78 11.69
C ALA A 61 19.31 5.93 11.69
N CYS A 62 18.48 6.00 10.65
CA CYS A 62 17.28 5.16 10.55
C CYS A 62 17.55 3.66 10.41
N ASP A 63 18.69 3.28 9.81
CA ASP A 63 19.14 1.89 9.73
C ASP A 63 19.78 1.41 11.06
N VAL A 64 20.47 2.29 11.80
CA VAL A 64 21.06 2.01 13.14
C VAL A 64 20.03 2.04 14.28
N MET A 65 18.97 2.84 14.14
CA MET A 65 17.87 3.00 15.11
C MET A 65 17.07 1.72 15.41
N ILE A 66 17.39 0.57 14.80
CA ILE A 66 16.76 -0.73 15.08
C ILE A 66 16.86 -1.12 16.56
N GLN A 67 17.87 -0.61 17.29
CA GLN A 67 18.10 -0.94 18.70
C GLN A 67 17.56 0.08 19.72
N MET A 68 17.19 1.31 19.34
CA MET A 68 16.84 2.39 20.28
C MET A 68 15.46 3.02 20.02
N PRO A 69 14.69 3.36 21.08
CA PRO A 69 13.41 4.05 20.95
C PRO A 69 13.59 5.56 20.69
N LEU A 70 12.69 6.11 19.88
CA LEU A 70 12.37 7.55 19.88
C LEU A 70 10.94 7.69 20.42
N SER A 71 10.61 8.85 21.00
CA SER A 71 9.22 9.14 21.32
C SER A 71 8.38 9.29 20.04
N THR A 72 7.08 9.03 20.18
CA THR A 72 6.06 9.24 19.13
C THR A 72 6.18 10.63 18.50
N LYS A 73 6.41 11.67 19.32
CA LYS A 73 6.55 13.05 18.86
C LYS A 73 7.83 13.27 18.05
N GLU A 74 8.99 12.85 18.55
CA GLU A 74 10.27 13.01 17.83
C GLU A 74 10.22 12.34 16.45
N MET A 75 9.58 11.17 16.36
CA MET A 75 9.41 10.45 15.10
C MET A 75 8.43 11.14 14.14
N ALA A 76 7.35 11.73 14.66
CA ALA A 76 6.41 12.53 13.86
C ALA A 76 7.06 13.85 13.36
N ASP A 77 7.78 14.57 14.22
CA ASP A 77 8.46 15.83 13.90
C ASP A 77 9.53 15.62 12.78
N VAL A 78 10.34 14.56 12.87
CA VAL A 78 11.32 14.22 11.82
C VAL A 78 10.64 13.76 10.52
N LEU A 79 9.56 12.98 10.61
CA LEU A 79 8.83 12.54 9.43
C LEU A 79 8.18 13.72 8.68
N LEU A 80 7.58 14.67 9.39
CA LEU A 80 7.03 15.90 8.81
C LEU A 80 8.12 16.73 8.12
N PHE A 81 9.26 16.94 8.80
CA PHE A 81 10.38 17.68 8.24
C PHE A 81 10.96 17.03 6.97
N LEU A 82 11.12 15.70 6.95
CA LEU A 82 11.54 14.97 5.75
C LEU A 82 10.49 15.01 4.63
N TRP A 83 9.19 14.97 4.96
CA TRP A 83 8.11 15.10 3.99
C TRP A 83 8.14 16.47 3.29
N GLU A 84 8.30 17.56 4.05
CA GLU A 84 8.38 18.91 3.51
C GLU A 84 9.65 19.13 2.67
N LEU A 85 10.81 18.68 3.17
CA LEU A 85 12.09 18.79 2.49
C LEU A 85 12.10 18.09 1.12
N VAL A 86 11.52 16.89 1.04
CA VAL A 86 11.61 16.03 -0.16
C VAL A 86 10.45 16.23 -1.13
N LEU A 87 9.25 16.58 -0.66
CA LEU A 87 8.03 16.56 -1.50
C LEU A 87 7.29 17.90 -1.57
N CYS A 88 7.46 18.81 -0.61
CA CYS A 88 6.85 20.15 -0.66
C CYS A 88 7.72 21.19 -1.38
N ARG A 89 9.05 20.97 -1.46
CA ARG A 89 9.97 21.83 -2.22
C ARG A 89 9.92 21.57 -3.73
N PRO A 90 10.28 22.54 -4.58
CA PRO A 90 10.38 22.37 -6.03
C PRO A 90 11.31 21.21 -6.44
N PRO A 91 10.90 20.36 -7.42
CA PRO A 91 11.60 19.12 -7.75
C PRO A 91 12.86 19.32 -8.63
N ASP A 92 13.31 20.55 -8.84
CA ASP A 92 14.55 20.91 -9.54
C ASP A 92 15.76 21.02 -8.59
N ARG A 93 15.53 21.34 -7.30
CA ARG A 93 16.62 21.59 -6.32
C ARG A 93 17.01 20.39 -5.46
N PHE A 94 16.07 19.50 -5.11
CA PHE A 94 16.31 18.47 -4.08
C PHE A 94 15.80 17.07 -4.41
N PHE A 95 15.35 16.85 -5.65
CA PHE A 95 14.64 15.64 -6.01
C PHE A 95 15.58 14.55 -6.54
N CYS A 96 16.27 13.90 -5.61
CA CYS A 96 17.22 12.81 -5.85
C CYS A 96 16.77 11.51 -5.14
N ASN A 97 17.46 10.40 -5.38
CA ASN A 97 17.13 9.11 -4.78
C ASN A 97 17.39 9.06 -3.28
N GLU A 98 18.40 9.78 -2.80
CA GLU A 98 18.96 9.65 -1.46
C GLU A 98 18.03 10.24 -0.39
N PRO A 99 17.43 11.44 -0.56
CA PRO A 99 16.39 11.94 0.34
C PRO A 99 15.11 11.10 0.31
N LEU A 100 14.76 10.56 -0.86
CA LEU A 100 13.59 9.71 -1.01
C LEU A 100 13.76 8.35 -0.32
N LEU A 101 14.97 7.79 -0.34
CA LEU A 101 15.36 6.59 0.41
C LEU A 101 15.41 6.84 1.93
N ALA A 102 15.80 8.04 2.37
CA ALA A 102 15.70 8.44 3.77
C ALA A 102 14.23 8.48 4.22
N LEU A 103 13.38 9.22 3.49
CA LEU A 103 11.94 9.32 3.76
C LEU A 103 11.25 7.94 3.75
N HIS A 104 11.63 7.03 2.83
CA HIS A 104 11.14 5.65 2.82
C HIS A 104 11.49 4.89 4.11
N ALA A 105 12.75 4.96 4.56
CA ALA A 105 13.19 4.26 5.77
C ALA A 105 12.43 4.76 7.02
N TRP A 106 12.26 6.07 7.15
CA TRP A 106 11.50 6.71 8.24
C TRP A 106 10.00 6.37 8.17
N LEU A 107 9.38 6.41 6.99
CA LEU A 107 7.97 6.01 6.80
C LEU A 107 7.72 4.54 7.14
N ARG A 108 8.62 3.63 6.73
CA ARG A 108 8.54 2.19 7.07
C ARG A 108 8.59 1.98 8.58
N ARG A 109 9.42 2.75 9.30
CA ARG A 109 9.54 2.71 10.77
C ARG A 109 8.30 3.31 11.44
N ALA A 110 7.85 4.48 10.98
CA ALA A 110 6.63 5.14 11.46
C ALA A 110 5.40 4.24 11.32
N ALA A 111 5.25 3.51 10.21
CA ALA A 111 4.14 2.58 10.00
C ALA A 111 4.05 1.43 11.03
N CYS A 112 5.07 1.20 11.86
CA CYS A 112 5.08 0.19 12.94
C CYS A 112 4.94 0.77 14.36
N MET A 113 5.05 2.10 14.52
CA MET A 113 5.11 2.78 15.83
C MET A 113 4.21 4.00 15.99
N LEU A 114 3.84 4.67 14.90
CA LEU A 114 2.87 5.78 14.89
C LEU A 114 1.49 5.26 14.46
N GLU A 115 0.45 5.75 15.12
CA GLU A 115 -0.94 5.64 14.66
C GLU A 115 -1.30 6.83 13.75
N PRO A 116 -2.36 6.73 12.91
CA PRO A 116 -2.79 7.81 12.03
C PRO A 116 -3.22 9.11 12.72
N GLY A 117 -3.28 9.14 14.05
CA GLY A 117 -3.54 10.36 14.82
C GLY A 117 -2.26 11.18 15.09
N ASP A 118 -1.10 10.51 15.18
CA ASP A 118 0.15 11.10 15.66
C ASP A 118 0.82 12.01 14.63
N VAL A 119 0.53 11.80 13.34
CA VAL A 119 1.10 12.56 12.23
C VAL A 119 0.10 12.64 11.06
N GLN A 120 0.01 13.81 10.43
CA GLN A 120 -0.86 14.08 9.28
C GLN A 120 -0.02 14.56 8.09
N LEU A 121 -0.09 13.85 6.97
CA LEU A 121 0.65 14.14 5.75
C LEU A 121 -0.31 14.62 4.65
N PRO A 122 -0.12 15.80 4.05
CA PRO A 122 -0.93 16.24 2.92
C PRO A 122 -0.59 15.40 1.68
N TRP A 123 -1.60 14.86 0.99
CA TRP A 123 -1.39 13.96 -0.17
C TRP A 123 -0.89 14.68 -1.43
N ARG A 124 -1.29 15.95 -1.63
CA ARG A 124 -1.09 16.71 -2.87
C ARG A 124 0.38 16.95 -3.30
N PRO A 125 1.35 17.22 -2.40
CA PRO A 125 2.76 17.37 -2.79
C PRO A 125 3.31 16.10 -3.44
N ALA A 126 3.13 14.95 -2.77
CA ALA A 126 3.51 13.64 -3.30
C ALA A 126 2.82 13.31 -4.65
N TYR A 127 1.55 13.69 -4.82
CA TYR A 127 0.82 13.52 -6.08
C TYR A 127 1.38 14.39 -7.22
N LYS A 128 1.68 15.68 -6.97
CA LYS A 128 2.31 16.56 -7.97
C LYS A 128 3.63 15.96 -8.46
N VAL A 129 4.45 15.52 -7.52
CA VAL A 129 5.75 14.86 -7.76
C VAL A 129 5.58 13.57 -8.57
N TRP A 130 4.72 12.65 -8.13
CA TRP A 130 4.50 11.37 -8.82
C TRP A 130 3.88 11.55 -10.22
N LYS A 131 2.97 12.51 -10.40
CA LYS A 131 2.41 12.91 -11.71
C LYS A 131 3.52 13.40 -12.65
N LEU A 132 4.43 14.25 -12.16
CA LEU A 132 5.56 14.79 -12.92
C LEU A 132 6.58 13.71 -13.33
N VAL A 133 6.88 12.75 -12.46
CA VAL A 133 7.88 11.69 -12.74
C VAL A 133 7.31 10.59 -13.64
N LYS A 134 6.07 10.14 -13.40
CA LYS A 134 5.51 8.95 -14.06
C LYS A 134 4.67 9.25 -15.31
N TRP A 135 4.04 10.42 -15.38
CA TRP A 135 3.02 10.72 -16.40
C TRP A 135 3.31 11.93 -17.29
N VAL A 136 4.22 12.83 -16.88
CA VAL A 136 4.68 13.92 -17.75
C VAL A 136 5.96 13.49 -18.47
N PRO A 137 6.00 13.47 -19.82
CA PRO A 137 7.23 13.24 -20.58
C PRO A 137 8.14 14.50 -20.51
N SER A 138 8.74 14.70 -19.35
CA SER A 138 9.61 15.83 -18.99
C SER A 138 11.09 15.44 -19.10
N ARG A 139 11.99 16.43 -19.28
CA ARG A 139 13.45 16.24 -19.21
C ARG A 139 13.95 15.75 -17.85
N LEU A 140 13.11 15.84 -16.80
CA LEU A 140 13.37 15.27 -15.47
C LEU A 140 13.35 13.72 -15.46
N SER A 141 12.87 13.05 -16.51
CA SER A 141 12.86 11.58 -16.61
C SER A 141 14.25 10.94 -16.78
N GLY A 142 15.32 11.74 -16.88
CA GLY A 142 16.70 11.28 -17.00
C GLY A 142 17.28 10.68 -15.71
N ASN A 143 16.75 9.53 -15.28
CA ASN A 143 17.24 8.65 -14.20
C ASN A 143 17.36 9.26 -12.79
N LEU A 144 17.06 10.55 -12.58
CA LEU A 144 17.29 11.25 -11.30
C LEU A 144 16.52 10.66 -10.11
N VAL A 145 15.31 10.13 -10.33
CA VAL A 145 14.50 9.50 -9.27
C VAL A 145 13.92 8.16 -9.69
N ASN A 146 14.15 7.17 -8.82
CA ASN A 146 13.61 5.83 -8.86
C ASN A 146 12.11 5.84 -8.49
N THR A 147 11.26 5.66 -9.51
CA THR A 147 9.81 5.57 -9.38
C THR A 147 9.34 4.53 -8.37
N ALA A 148 10.02 3.37 -8.26
CA ALA A 148 9.62 2.32 -7.33
C ALA A 148 9.85 2.71 -5.86
N VAL A 149 10.86 3.56 -5.57
CA VAL A 149 11.06 4.11 -4.21
C VAL A 149 9.99 5.17 -3.91
N LEU A 150 9.63 6.01 -4.88
CA LEU A 150 8.55 6.99 -4.73
C LEU A 150 7.20 6.30 -4.47
N GLU A 151 6.92 5.23 -5.20
CA GLU A 151 5.70 4.43 -5.04
C GLU A 151 5.67 3.69 -3.69
N GLN A 152 6.81 3.23 -3.17
CA GLN A 152 6.92 2.72 -1.81
C GLN A 152 6.68 3.82 -0.76
N VAL A 153 7.29 5.01 -0.91
CA VAL A 153 7.04 6.18 -0.05
C VAL A 153 5.55 6.49 0.03
N ILE A 154 4.85 6.62 -1.10
CA ILE A 154 3.40 6.91 -1.12
C ILE A 154 2.60 5.76 -0.48
N THR A 155 2.99 4.50 -0.71
CA THR A 155 2.33 3.31 -0.15
C THR A 155 2.35 3.28 1.38
N TYR A 156 3.45 3.71 2.03
CA TYR A 156 3.49 3.85 3.49
C TYR A 156 2.82 5.15 3.96
N ALA A 157 2.99 6.26 3.24
CA ALA A 157 2.44 7.56 3.63
C ALA A 157 0.91 7.61 3.64
N ASN A 158 0.22 6.82 2.79
CA ASN A 158 -1.24 6.84 2.71
C ASN A 158 -1.98 6.35 3.98
N ARG A 159 -1.29 5.74 4.96
CA ARG A 159 -1.85 5.51 6.31
C ARG A 159 -2.06 6.82 7.08
N PHE A 160 -1.21 7.82 6.83
CA PHE A 160 -1.12 9.10 7.54
C PHE A 160 -1.73 10.27 6.76
N PHE A 161 -2.46 10.01 5.66
CA PHE A 161 -3.04 11.09 4.86
C PHE A 161 -4.16 11.83 5.57
N THR A 162 -4.11 13.17 5.47
CA THR A 162 -5.01 14.12 6.14
C THR A 162 -6.50 13.77 6.01
N PRO A 163 -7.34 14.09 7.00
CA PRO A 163 -8.79 14.05 6.87
C PRO A 163 -9.28 14.74 5.58
N GLY A 164 -10.25 14.13 4.88
CA GLY A 164 -10.77 14.61 3.58
C GLY A 164 -10.04 14.09 2.33
N SER A 165 -8.83 13.54 2.46
CA SER A 165 -7.99 13.19 1.29
C SER A 165 -8.61 12.19 0.31
N ASP A 166 -9.45 11.25 0.76
CA ASP A 166 -10.13 10.28 -0.12
C ASP A 166 -11.19 10.96 -1.01
N ALA A 167 -11.99 11.88 -0.43
CA ALA A 167 -12.98 12.66 -1.16
C ALA A 167 -12.31 13.62 -2.14
N GLU A 168 -11.18 14.24 -1.75
CA GLU A 168 -10.36 15.05 -2.64
C GLU A 168 -9.76 14.25 -3.81
N VAL A 169 -9.15 13.08 -3.54
CA VAL A 169 -8.56 12.21 -4.56
C VAL A 169 -9.64 11.68 -5.51
N MET A 170 -10.81 11.28 -4.99
CA MET A 170 -11.95 10.89 -5.84
C MET A 170 -12.48 12.05 -6.68
N ALA A 171 -12.56 13.28 -6.14
CA ALA A 171 -12.97 14.46 -6.91
C ALA A 171 -11.97 14.82 -8.03
N GLU A 172 -10.66 14.72 -7.76
CA GLU A 172 -9.58 14.92 -8.74
C GLU A 172 -9.62 13.85 -9.86
N LEU A 173 -9.98 12.60 -9.53
CA LEU A 173 -9.83 11.46 -10.44
C LEU A 173 -11.10 11.02 -11.17
N ARG A 174 -12.30 11.34 -10.66
CA ARG A 174 -13.60 11.01 -11.29
C ARG A 174 -13.69 11.37 -12.79
N PRO A 175 -13.20 12.53 -13.28
CA PRO A 175 -13.23 12.84 -14.72
C PRO A 175 -12.49 11.83 -15.61
N TYR A 176 -11.46 11.16 -15.07
CA TYR A 176 -10.62 10.21 -15.79
C TYR A 176 -11.14 8.76 -15.73
N LEU A 177 -12.02 8.44 -14.77
CA LEU A 177 -12.62 7.10 -14.60
C LEU A 177 -13.58 6.70 -15.73
N CYS A 178 -14.08 7.67 -16.51
CA CYS A 178 -14.93 7.41 -17.67
C CYS A 178 -14.14 7.08 -18.95
N GLY A 179 -12.80 7.15 -18.92
CA GLY A 179 -11.95 6.90 -20.09
C GLY A 179 -11.88 5.41 -20.49
N THR A 180 -11.63 5.14 -21.77
CA THR A 180 -11.25 3.80 -22.27
C THR A 180 -9.79 3.72 -22.72
N ASP A 181 -9.01 4.75 -22.39
CA ASP A 181 -7.63 4.99 -22.80
C ASP A 181 -6.69 5.02 -21.57
N THR A 182 -5.50 5.61 -21.71
CA THR A 182 -4.52 5.77 -20.63
C THR A 182 -5.02 6.65 -19.48
N SER A 183 -6.10 7.41 -19.65
CA SER A 183 -6.74 8.17 -18.55
C SER A 183 -7.27 7.25 -17.45
N LEU A 184 -7.79 6.07 -17.83
CA LEU A 184 -8.30 5.08 -16.87
C LEU A 184 -7.15 4.39 -16.13
N GLU A 185 -6.04 4.11 -16.80
CA GLU A 185 -4.84 3.57 -16.17
C GLU A 185 -4.22 4.57 -15.21
N TYR A 186 -4.15 5.84 -15.61
CA TYR A 186 -3.78 6.95 -14.75
C TYR A 186 -4.67 7.01 -13.50
N ALA A 187 -6.00 6.92 -13.66
CA ALA A 187 -6.95 6.98 -12.56
C ALA A 187 -6.82 5.79 -11.59
N CYS A 188 -6.95 4.54 -12.06
CA CYS A 188 -6.82 3.35 -11.20
C CYS A 188 -5.44 3.28 -10.52
N THR A 189 -4.35 3.60 -11.23
CA THR A 189 -3.01 3.61 -10.64
C THR A 189 -2.85 4.71 -9.60
N THR A 190 -3.40 5.91 -9.83
CA THR A 190 -3.36 6.99 -8.82
C THR A 190 -4.17 6.59 -7.59
N LEU A 191 -5.37 6.01 -7.75
CA LEU A 191 -6.20 5.54 -6.64
C LEU A 191 -5.48 4.46 -5.82
N PHE A 192 -4.79 3.53 -6.48
CA PHE A 192 -4.01 2.49 -5.80
C PHE A 192 -2.97 3.03 -4.83
N PHE A 193 -2.23 4.08 -5.21
CA PHE A 193 -1.25 4.70 -4.34
C PHE A 193 -1.85 5.71 -3.35
N PHE A 194 -2.78 6.56 -3.81
CA PHE A 194 -3.19 7.76 -3.07
C PHE A 194 -4.46 7.62 -2.23
N MET A 195 -5.31 6.60 -2.44
CA MET A 195 -6.46 6.40 -1.53
C MET A 195 -5.97 6.03 -0.12
N PRO A 196 -6.39 6.74 0.94
CA PRO A 196 -5.90 6.52 2.30
C PRO A 196 -6.17 5.12 2.87
N SER A 197 -5.29 4.63 3.74
CA SER A 197 -5.48 3.38 4.49
C SER A 197 -5.70 3.62 6.00
N ARG A 198 -6.83 4.25 6.38
CA ARG A 198 -7.21 4.60 7.78
C ARG A 198 -7.63 3.37 8.62
N PRO A 199 -6.90 2.88 9.64
CA PRO A 199 -7.32 1.68 10.37
C PRO A 199 -8.36 1.86 11.49
N HIS A 200 -8.45 3.03 12.15
CA HIS A 200 -9.26 3.13 13.40
C HIS A 200 -10.09 4.41 13.61
N ALA A 201 -9.47 5.60 13.60
CA ALA A 201 -10.10 6.83 14.11
C ALA A 201 -11.44 7.22 13.47
N TRP A 202 -11.69 6.79 12.22
CA TRP A 202 -12.94 7.06 11.50
C TRP A 202 -14.06 6.06 11.78
N TYR A 203 -13.73 4.79 12.06
CA TYR A 203 -14.73 3.78 12.45
C TYR A 203 -15.35 4.11 13.80
N ALA A 204 -14.54 4.62 14.74
CA ALA A 204 -15.01 5.12 16.03
C ALA A 204 -15.97 6.33 15.90
N ALA A 205 -15.93 7.04 14.76
CA ALA A 205 -16.81 8.15 14.44
C ALA A 205 -18.01 7.76 13.54
N GLY A 206 -18.20 6.46 13.24
CA GLY A 206 -19.32 5.97 12.43
C GLY A 206 -19.28 6.36 10.95
N VAL A 207 -18.12 6.78 10.42
CA VAL A 207 -17.97 7.24 9.03
C VAL A 207 -17.74 6.05 8.09
N ASP A 208 -18.50 5.96 6.99
CA ASP A 208 -18.23 5.01 5.90
C ASP A 208 -16.81 5.24 5.37
N CYS A 209 -15.99 4.19 5.42
CA CYS A 209 -14.59 4.22 5.05
C CYS A 209 -14.34 3.96 3.55
N VAL A 210 -15.35 3.49 2.80
CA VAL A 210 -15.27 3.18 1.37
C VAL A 210 -16.51 3.68 0.62
N PRO A 211 -16.92 4.97 0.73
CA PRO A 211 -18.11 5.48 0.05
C PRO A 211 -18.00 5.40 -1.48
N TRP A 212 -16.77 5.32 -1.99
CA TRP A 212 -16.39 5.16 -3.39
C TRP A 212 -16.40 3.70 -3.89
N ARG A 213 -16.75 2.71 -3.06
CA ARG A 213 -16.68 1.27 -3.43
C ARG A 213 -17.52 0.92 -4.66
N HIS A 214 -18.74 1.45 -4.76
CA HIS A 214 -19.65 1.16 -5.87
C HIS A 214 -19.16 1.76 -7.20
N GLU A 215 -18.58 2.98 -7.17
CA GLU A 215 -17.92 3.58 -8.33
C GLU A 215 -16.74 2.71 -8.80
N MET A 216 -15.93 2.20 -7.87
CA MET A 216 -14.81 1.31 -8.19
C MET A 216 -15.25 -0.07 -8.72
N ALA A 217 -16.33 -0.64 -8.17
CA ALA A 217 -16.90 -1.90 -8.67
C ALA A 217 -17.39 -1.76 -10.12
N GLN A 218 -18.08 -0.66 -10.43
CA GLN A 218 -18.53 -0.33 -11.78
C GLN A 218 -17.35 -0.12 -12.73
N VAL A 219 -16.34 0.67 -12.32
CA VAL A 219 -15.11 0.88 -13.10
C VAL A 219 -14.42 -0.45 -13.40
N TRP A 220 -14.27 -1.33 -12.42
CA TRP A 220 -13.62 -2.63 -12.62
C TRP A 220 -14.37 -3.56 -13.58
N GLU A 221 -15.72 -3.57 -13.57
CA GLU A 221 -16.48 -4.34 -14.57
C GLU A 221 -16.34 -3.77 -16.00
N HIS A 222 -16.22 -2.44 -16.14
CA HIS A 222 -16.15 -1.76 -17.42
C HIS A 222 -14.72 -1.62 -17.99
N ALA A 223 -13.69 -1.74 -17.15
CA ALA A 223 -12.26 -1.64 -17.49
C ALA A 223 -11.71 -2.81 -18.34
N ARG A 224 -12.44 -3.23 -19.38
CA ARG A 224 -12.20 -4.51 -20.09
C ARG A 224 -10.82 -4.63 -20.73
N ARG A 225 -10.22 -3.52 -21.20
CA ARG A 225 -9.04 -3.46 -22.09
C ARG A 225 -7.69 -3.20 -21.42
N HIS A 226 -7.64 -2.79 -20.15
CA HIS A 226 -6.39 -2.37 -19.50
C HIS A 226 -6.13 -3.19 -18.23
N ILE A 227 -5.20 -4.15 -18.34
CA ILE A 227 -4.95 -5.16 -17.30
C ILE A 227 -4.34 -4.52 -16.03
N SER A 228 -3.41 -3.58 -16.21
CA SER A 228 -2.84 -2.75 -15.14
C SER A 228 -3.93 -1.98 -14.38
N SER A 229 -4.90 -1.40 -15.08
CA SER A 229 -6.03 -0.70 -14.46
C SER A 229 -6.90 -1.65 -13.61
N LYS A 230 -7.21 -2.85 -14.13
CA LYS A 230 -7.96 -3.87 -13.36
C LYS A 230 -7.23 -4.26 -12.08
N SER A 231 -5.93 -4.57 -12.16
CA SER A 231 -5.11 -4.95 -10.99
C SER A 231 -5.04 -3.81 -9.97
N ALA A 232 -4.73 -2.58 -10.39
CA ALA A 232 -4.65 -1.42 -9.50
C ALA A 232 -6.00 -1.09 -8.82
N CYS A 233 -7.11 -1.08 -9.57
CA CYS A 233 -8.44 -0.85 -8.99
C CYS A 233 -8.86 -2.01 -8.04
N MET A 234 -8.54 -3.27 -8.36
CA MET A 234 -8.76 -4.39 -7.44
C MET A 234 -7.91 -4.30 -6.17
N ALA A 235 -6.61 -4.01 -6.29
CA ALA A 235 -5.71 -3.84 -5.17
C ALA A 235 -6.08 -2.62 -4.29
N THR A 236 -6.87 -1.68 -4.82
CA THR A 236 -7.48 -0.57 -4.07
C THR A 236 -8.68 -1.05 -3.24
N LEU A 237 -9.65 -1.73 -3.88
CA LEU A 237 -10.81 -2.33 -3.20
C LEU A 237 -10.39 -3.32 -2.12
N ALA A 238 -9.49 -4.25 -2.47
CA ALA A 238 -8.77 -5.17 -1.59
C ALA A 238 -8.31 -4.52 -0.28
N ARG A 239 -7.55 -3.43 -0.41
CA ARG A 239 -6.89 -2.73 0.69
C ARG A 239 -7.92 -2.04 1.60
N ALA A 240 -8.93 -1.41 1.02
CA ALA A 240 -9.98 -0.75 1.79
C ALA A 240 -10.87 -1.74 2.55
N ILE A 241 -11.30 -2.81 1.89
CA ILE A 241 -12.19 -3.82 2.48
C ILE A 241 -11.48 -4.64 3.58
N ARG A 242 -10.20 -4.98 3.41
CA ARG A 242 -9.38 -5.60 4.50
C ARG A 242 -9.33 -4.74 5.76
N ILE A 243 -9.54 -3.42 5.65
CA ILE A 243 -9.58 -2.51 6.79
C ILE A 243 -11.03 -2.36 7.32
N GLY A 244 -12.02 -2.46 6.44
CA GLY A 244 -13.46 -2.38 6.73
C GLY A 244 -14.16 -3.70 7.11
N ILE A 245 -13.42 -4.78 7.41
CA ILE A 245 -13.99 -6.11 7.72
C ILE A 245 -15.02 -6.00 8.85
N GLY A 246 -16.20 -6.57 8.63
CA GLY A 246 -17.31 -6.55 9.60
C GLY A 246 -17.99 -5.20 9.79
N ARG A 247 -17.60 -4.17 9.03
CA ARG A 247 -18.10 -2.79 9.12
C ARG A 247 -18.66 -2.24 7.81
N VAL A 248 -18.21 -2.77 6.68
CA VAL A 248 -18.70 -2.45 5.33
C VAL A 248 -19.53 -3.63 4.83
N ASP A 249 -20.78 -3.38 4.44
CA ASP A 249 -21.55 -4.35 3.67
C ASP A 249 -21.08 -4.36 2.21
N LEU A 250 -21.00 -5.58 1.66
CA LEU A 250 -20.42 -5.94 0.38
C LEU A 250 -21.28 -6.98 -0.36
N ALA A 251 -22.46 -7.32 0.15
CA ALA A 251 -23.36 -8.29 -0.48
C ALA A 251 -23.66 -7.94 -1.95
N ASP A 252 -23.83 -6.65 -2.26
CA ASP A 252 -24.02 -6.14 -3.62
C ASP A 252 -22.81 -6.34 -4.54
N MET A 253 -21.60 -6.34 -3.96
CA MET A 253 -20.34 -6.51 -4.69
C MET A 253 -19.97 -7.98 -4.93
N ARG A 254 -20.45 -8.93 -4.11
CA ARG A 254 -20.13 -10.38 -4.25
C ARG A 254 -20.33 -10.90 -5.67
N PRO A 255 -21.47 -10.67 -6.37
CA PRO A 255 -21.70 -11.25 -7.69
C PRO A 255 -20.75 -10.69 -8.75
N VAL A 256 -20.36 -9.41 -8.63
CA VAL A 256 -19.35 -8.79 -9.50
C VAL A 256 -17.98 -9.42 -9.25
N ILE A 257 -17.62 -9.59 -7.97
CA ILE A 257 -16.34 -10.16 -7.54
C ILE A 257 -16.19 -11.62 -7.99
N PHE A 258 -17.20 -12.46 -7.76
CA PHE A 258 -17.26 -13.87 -8.18
C PHE A 258 -17.16 -14.02 -9.71
N LYS A 259 -17.98 -13.27 -10.45
CA LYS A 259 -18.02 -13.24 -11.93
C LYS A 259 -16.66 -12.90 -12.57
N GLN A 260 -15.87 -12.03 -11.95
CA GLN A 260 -14.54 -11.68 -12.47
C GLN A 260 -13.46 -12.69 -12.08
N VAL A 261 -13.58 -13.39 -10.95
CA VAL A 261 -12.69 -14.52 -10.63
C VAL A 261 -12.93 -15.70 -11.56
N LEU A 262 -14.18 -16.08 -11.82
CA LEU A 262 -14.52 -17.15 -12.78
C LEU A 262 -13.99 -16.84 -14.20
N ARG A 263 -14.00 -15.55 -14.60
CA ARG A 263 -13.33 -15.07 -15.83
C ARG A 263 -11.81 -15.20 -15.77
N TYR A 264 -11.17 -14.87 -14.64
CA TYR A 264 -9.72 -14.98 -14.50
C TYR A 264 -9.24 -16.44 -14.59
N VAL A 265 -9.91 -17.37 -13.90
CA VAL A 265 -9.65 -18.82 -14.04
C VAL A 265 -10.24 -19.42 -15.33
N ARG A 266 -10.68 -18.58 -16.29
CA ARG A 266 -11.10 -18.94 -17.66
C ARG A 266 -12.20 -19.99 -17.79
N LEU A 267 -13.19 -19.94 -16.91
CA LEU A 267 -14.33 -20.85 -16.93
C LEU A 267 -15.46 -20.35 -17.86
N ASN A 268 -15.10 -19.76 -19.00
CA ASN A 268 -16.05 -19.35 -20.05
C ASN A 268 -15.59 -19.89 -21.42
N PRO A 269 -16.08 -21.07 -21.86
CA PRO A 269 -15.68 -21.69 -23.13
C PRO A 269 -16.16 -20.91 -24.38
N ASN A 270 -16.94 -19.83 -24.21
CA ASN A 270 -17.50 -19.03 -25.28
C ASN A 270 -16.72 -17.74 -25.59
N GLU A 271 -15.71 -17.37 -24.80
CA GLU A 271 -14.83 -16.24 -25.11
C GLU A 271 -13.67 -16.69 -26.02
N PRO A 272 -13.52 -16.12 -27.24
CA PRO A 272 -12.42 -16.49 -28.12
C PRO A 272 -11.07 -16.11 -27.50
N PRO A 273 -9.95 -16.77 -27.88
CA PRO A 273 -8.62 -16.53 -27.30
C PRO A 273 -8.05 -15.15 -27.69
N GLY A 274 -8.58 -14.11 -27.06
CA GLY A 274 -8.15 -12.72 -27.21
C GLY A 274 -6.73 -12.48 -26.67
N ARG A 275 -6.16 -11.33 -27.03
CA ARG A 275 -4.74 -11.02 -26.79
C ARG A 275 -4.39 -10.61 -25.36
N ASP A 276 -5.39 -10.37 -24.51
CA ASP A 276 -5.22 -9.93 -23.11
C ASP A 276 -4.82 -11.08 -22.16
N GLN A 277 -3.91 -11.95 -22.60
CA GLN A 277 -3.46 -13.14 -21.88
C GLN A 277 -2.28 -12.86 -20.92
N SER A 278 -2.29 -11.72 -20.24
CA SER A 278 -1.30 -11.45 -19.17
C SER A 278 -1.75 -12.12 -17.87
N PRO A 279 -0.89 -12.88 -17.16
CA PRO A 279 -1.24 -13.65 -15.95
C PRO A 279 -1.32 -12.74 -14.70
N MET A 280 -1.92 -11.56 -14.83
CA MET A 280 -1.74 -10.43 -13.91
C MET A 280 -2.93 -10.15 -12.98
N PHE A 281 -3.67 -11.19 -12.60
CA PHE A 281 -4.37 -11.20 -11.33
C PHE A 281 -3.34 -11.70 -10.31
N HIS A 282 -2.53 -10.79 -9.76
CA HIS A 282 -1.43 -11.16 -8.87
C HIS A 282 -1.97 -11.94 -7.66
N LEU A 283 -1.14 -12.80 -7.05
CA LEU A 283 -1.52 -13.56 -5.86
C LEU A 283 -1.96 -12.65 -4.69
N SER A 284 -1.56 -11.38 -4.67
CA SER A 284 -2.06 -10.35 -3.76
C SER A 284 -3.55 -10.06 -3.94
N GLU A 285 -4.07 -10.04 -5.17
CA GLU A 285 -5.48 -9.78 -5.47
C GLU A 285 -6.37 -11.01 -5.22
N SER A 286 -5.86 -12.23 -5.43
CA SER A 286 -6.57 -13.46 -5.05
C SER A 286 -6.47 -13.77 -3.55
N ARG A 287 -5.41 -13.35 -2.85
CA ARG A 287 -5.45 -13.24 -1.38
C ARG A 287 -6.51 -12.24 -0.95
N ALA A 288 -6.55 -11.05 -1.56
CA ALA A 288 -7.53 -10.02 -1.24
C ALA A 288 -8.97 -10.48 -1.45
N PHE A 289 -9.26 -11.23 -2.51
CA PHE A 289 -10.57 -11.85 -2.74
C PHE A 289 -11.10 -12.62 -1.53
N VAL A 290 -10.24 -13.34 -0.79
CA VAL A 290 -10.61 -14.04 0.46
C VAL A 290 -10.92 -13.06 1.60
N TRP A 291 -10.25 -11.90 1.64
CA TRP A 291 -10.61 -10.80 2.53
C TRP A 291 -11.91 -10.07 2.09
N LEU A 292 -12.26 -10.10 0.80
CA LEU A 292 -13.49 -9.46 0.27
C LEU A 292 -14.75 -10.27 0.56
N CYS A 293 -14.69 -11.58 0.37
CA CYS A 293 -15.90 -12.40 0.22
C CYS A 293 -16.36 -13.09 1.50
N LEU A 294 -15.49 -13.20 2.52
CA LEU A 294 -15.80 -13.81 3.82
C LEU A 294 -16.41 -12.78 4.79
N PRO A 295 -17.75 -12.63 4.75
CA PRO A 295 -18.57 -13.09 5.86
C PRO A 295 -18.75 -14.61 5.86
N ASN A 296 -18.91 -15.22 7.04
CA ASN A 296 -19.04 -16.66 7.16
C ASN A 296 -20.52 -17.08 7.06
N ASP A 297 -21.08 -16.97 5.87
CA ASP A 297 -22.47 -17.35 5.55
C ASP A 297 -22.54 -18.39 4.42
N ASP A 298 -23.73 -19.00 4.28
CA ASP A 298 -23.96 -20.13 3.39
C ASP A 298 -23.79 -19.76 1.90
N GLU A 299 -24.01 -18.50 1.52
CA GLU A 299 -23.83 -18.02 0.14
C GLU A 299 -22.35 -18.00 -0.24
N PHE A 300 -21.47 -17.55 0.67
CA PHE A 300 -20.03 -17.63 0.43
C PHE A 300 -19.57 -19.09 0.26
N TRP A 301 -20.00 -20.00 1.14
CA TRP A 301 -19.60 -21.40 1.08
C TRP A 301 -20.14 -22.12 -0.15
N ALA A 302 -21.37 -21.83 -0.59
CA ALA A 302 -21.92 -22.33 -1.86
C ALA A 302 -21.07 -21.89 -3.06
N PHE A 303 -20.65 -20.61 -3.12
CA PHE A 303 -19.76 -20.14 -4.18
C PHE A 303 -18.36 -20.81 -4.12
N VAL A 304 -17.81 -21.07 -2.92
CA VAL A 304 -16.54 -21.80 -2.79
C VAL A 304 -16.68 -23.24 -3.29
N ASP A 305 -17.80 -23.91 -3.00
CA ASP A 305 -18.08 -25.26 -3.48
C ASP A 305 -18.23 -25.29 -5.01
N ASP A 306 -19.02 -24.38 -5.60
CA ASP A 306 -19.11 -24.17 -7.05
C ASP A 306 -17.70 -24.00 -7.65
N LEU A 307 -16.90 -23.08 -7.09
CA LEU A 307 -15.57 -22.76 -7.58
C LEU A 307 -14.61 -23.96 -7.51
N VAL A 308 -14.69 -24.79 -6.46
CA VAL A 308 -13.91 -26.03 -6.38
C VAL A 308 -14.36 -27.02 -7.46
N HIS A 309 -15.67 -27.24 -7.63
CA HIS A 309 -16.20 -28.14 -8.65
C HIS A 309 -15.78 -27.77 -10.08
N VAL A 310 -15.68 -26.48 -10.42
CA VAL A 310 -15.21 -26.09 -11.77
C VAL A 310 -13.67 -26.04 -11.89
N LEU A 311 -12.93 -25.95 -10.78
CA LEU A 311 -11.46 -26.03 -10.79
C LEU A 311 -10.92 -27.47 -10.77
N GLU A 312 -11.65 -28.43 -10.21
CA GLU A 312 -11.22 -29.83 -10.08
C GLU A 312 -10.79 -30.46 -11.42
N PRO A 313 -11.53 -30.32 -12.55
CA PRO A 313 -11.11 -30.86 -13.83
C PRO A 313 -9.79 -30.26 -14.33
N GLU A 314 -9.61 -28.93 -14.19
CA GLU A 314 -8.40 -28.22 -14.63
C GLU A 314 -7.17 -28.52 -13.76
N LEU A 315 -7.38 -29.00 -12.53
CA LEU A 315 -6.31 -29.42 -11.62
C LEU A 315 -5.88 -30.89 -11.84
N HIS A 316 -6.66 -31.71 -12.53
CA HIS A 316 -6.34 -33.12 -12.76
C HIS A 316 -4.98 -33.30 -13.49
N PRO A 317 -4.08 -34.23 -13.07
CA PRO A 317 -2.72 -34.33 -13.62
C PRO A 317 -2.62 -34.53 -15.14
N SER A 318 -3.64 -35.09 -15.80
CA SER A 318 -3.67 -35.25 -17.26
C SER A 318 -3.89 -33.94 -18.03
N ASN A 319 -4.40 -32.89 -17.38
CA ASN A 319 -4.67 -31.58 -17.99
C ASN A 319 -3.49 -30.60 -17.82
N ALA A 320 -2.28 -31.14 -17.78
CA ALA A 320 -1.05 -30.40 -17.53
C ALA A 320 -0.79 -29.30 -18.57
N GLY A 321 -0.69 -28.04 -18.10
CA GLY A 321 -0.45 -26.89 -18.96
C GLY A 321 -0.59 -25.55 -18.24
N HIS A 322 -0.58 -24.46 -19.02
CA HIS A 322 -0.68 -23.10 -18.50
C HIS A 322 -1.94 -22.88 -17.65
N GLN A 323 -3.06 -23.49 -18.04
CA GLN A 323 -4.35 -23.37 -17.35
C GLN A 323 -4.32 -24.01 -15.95
N GLN A 324 -3.84 -25.27 -15.84
CA GLN A 324 -3.59 -25.93 -14.55
C GLN A 324 -2.66 -25.08 -13.65
N GLN A 325 -1.60 -24.48 -14.22
CA GLN A 325 -0.69 -23.62 -13.46
C GLN A 325 -1.36 -22.34 -12.93
N LEU A 326 -2.28 -21.73 -13.69
CA LEU A 326 -3.09 -20.60 -13.19
C LEU A 326 -4.02 -21.04 -12.06
N CYS A 327 -4.70 -22.18 -12.22
CA CYS A 327 -5.62 -22.73 -11.22
C CYS A 327 -4.88 -23.06 -9.91
N ALA A 328 -3.72 -23.73 -9.99
CA ALA A 328 -2.89 -24.05 -8.84
C ALA A 328 -2.35 -22.79 -8.14
N ASN A 329 -1.91 -21.78 -8.90
CA ASN A 329 -1.47 -20.49 -8.36
C ASN A 329 -2.62 -19.74 -7.64
N PHE A 330 -3.83 -19.80 -8.21
CA PHE A 330 -5.03 -19.21 -7.62
C PHE A 330 -5.42 -19.90 -6.30
N VAL A 331 -5.50 -21.23 -6.27
CA VAL A 331 -5.81 -22.00 -5.04
C VAL A 331 -4.76 -21.74 -3.95
N SER A 332 -3.47 -21.74 -4.31
CA SER A 332 -2.37 -21.40 -3.39
C SER A 332 -2.50 -19.98 -2.82
N ALA A 333 -2.88 -19.00 -3.64
CA ALA A 333 -3.13 -17.62 -3.19
C ALA A 333 -4.34 -17.52 -2.25
N VAL A 334 -5.43 -18.25 -2.52
CA VAL A 334 -6.62 -18.31 -1.67
C VAL A 334 -6.29 -18.88 -0.29
N ILE A 335 -5.60 -20.03 -0.23
CA ILE A 335 -5.18 -20.67 1.03
C ILE A 335 -4.27 -19.71 1.84
N GLN A 336 -3.30 -19.08 1.19
CA GLN A 336 -2.42 -18.10 1.84
C GLN A 336 -3.17 -16.84 2.31
N GLY A 337 -4.23 -16.44 1.63
CA GLY A 337 -5.11 -15.34 2.04
C GLY A 337 -5.89 -15.67 3.31
N PHE A 338 -6.44 -16.88 3.38
CA PHE A 338 -7.15 -17.40 4.56
C PHE A 338 -6.23 -17.54 5.78
N LEU A 339 -5.04 -18.10 5.60
CA LEU A 339 -4.05 -18.23 6.67
C LEU A 339 -3.60 -16.85 7.20
N ALA A 340 -3.32 -15.88 6.32
CA ALA A 340 -3.00 -14.51 6.72
C ALA A 340 -4.16 -13.80 7.43
N ARG A 341 -5.42 -14.18 7.15
CA ARG A 341 -6.58 -13.71 7.91
C ARG A 341 -6.64 -14.32 9.30
N ARG A 342 -6.46 -15.65 9.44
CA ARG A 342 -6.37 -16.33 10.73
C ARG A 342 -5.25 -15.74 11.61
N GLU A 343 -4.05 -15.55 11.06
CA GLU A 343 -2.93 -14.87 11.76
C GLU A 343 -3.33 -13.47 12.26
N SER A 344 -4.07 -12.70 11.44
CA SER A 344 -4.51 -11.35 11.78
C SER A 344 -5.74 -11.30 12.71
N GLU A 345 -6.50 -12.38 12.86
CA GLU A 345 -7.60 -12.52 13.82
C GLU A 345 -7.11 -13.02 15.19
N MET A 346 -5.96 -13.71 15.23
CA MET A 346 -5.27 -14.13 16.45
C MET A 346 -4.36 -13.05 17.06
N ASP A 347 -4.02 -11.98 16.33
CA ASP A 347 -3.24 -10.86 16.87
C ASP A 347 -4.05 -10.11 17.95
N PRO A 348 -3.53 -9.92 19.19
CA PRO A 348 -4.25 -9.18 20.24
C PRO A 348 -4.58 -7.72 19.88
N ARG A 349 -3.96 -7.17 18.83
CA ARG A 349 -4.21 -5.82 18.27
C ARG A 349 -5.23 -5.85 17.12
N THR A 350 -5.88 -7.00 16.88
CA THR A 350 -6.81 -7.14 15.75
C THR A 350 -7.98 -6.16 15.86
N THR A 351 -8.28 -5.51 14.74
CA THR A 351 -9.38 -4.56 14.63
C THR A 351 -10.66 -5.24 14.13
N ILE A 352 -10.64 -6.56 13.92
CA ILE A 352 -11.74 -7.33 13.32
C ILE A 352 -12.81 -7.65 14.39
N PRO A 353 -14.06 -7.19 14.21
CA PRO A 353 -15.18 -7.50 15.12
C PRO A 353 -15.45 -9.00 15.21
N GLU A 354 -15.90 -9.48 16.37
CA GLU A 354 -16.10 -10.92 16.63
C GLU A 354 -17.10 -11.56 15.66
N HIS A 355 -18.19 -10.87 15.31
CA HIS A 355 -19.18 -11.33 14.32
C HIS A 355 -18.64 -11.44 12.89
N ALA A 356 -17.42 -10.97 12.64
CA ALA A 356 -16.75 -11.00 11.35
C ALA A 356 -15.41 -11.75 11.38
N ARG A 357 -15.12 -12.49 12.46
CA ARG A 357 -14.00 -13.43 12.50
C ARG A 357 -14.38 -14.73 11.78
N THR A 358 -13.37 -15.47 11.35
CA THR A 358 -13.54 -16.82 10.80
C THR A 358 -13.77 -17.84 11.94
N PRO A 359 -14.61 -18.87 11.73
CA PRO A 359 -15.15 -19.74 12.79
C PRO A 359 -14.10 -20.64 13.45
#